data_AF-A0A6D2KVE3-F1
#
_entry.id   AF-A0A6D2KVE3-F1
#
_cell.length_a   1.000
_cell.length_b   1.000
_cell.length_c   1.000
_cell.angle_alpha   90.00
_cell.angle_beta   90.00
_cell.angle_gamma   90.00
#
_symmetry.space_group_name_H-M   'P 1'
#
loop_
_entity.id
_entity.type
_entity.pdbx_description
1 polymer ?
#
loop_
_entity_poly.entity_id
_entity_poly.type
_entity_poly.pdbx_seq_one_letter_code
_entity_poly.pdbx_strand_id
1 'polypeptide(L)'
;MMAQSNVALLSILLMASLSSVSNGLTLFGLRIDRVAIRGTLLCSLYGDPNAPPVSNAIVYLVCGDSNSTITQAVTDPVGVFFITLNVLETVLINPAQCIIEANFPTASCQIYPPDGSVTATVNLVSIVITSLQTIANYASSTFFSEGVYR
;
A
#
# COMPACT_ATOMS: atom_id res chain seq x y z
N MET A 1 2.32 14.24 53.33
CA MET A 1 2.32 12.88 52.76
C MET A 1 1.65 12.94 51.38
N MET A 2 2.33 13.46 50.35
CA MET A 2 1.81 13.59 48.98
C MET A 2 3.01 13.86 48.03
N ALA A 3 3.73 12.81 47.68
CA ALA A 3 4.75 12.84 46.63
C ALA A 3 4.83 11.51 45.84
N GLN A 4 4.06 10.50 46.24
CA GLN A 4 4.17 9.13 45.74
C GLN A 4 3.24 8.85 44.54
N SER A 5 2.24 9.71 44.31
CA SER A 5 1.23 9.51 43.24
C SER A 5 1.75 9.88 41.84
N ASN A 6 2.63 10.88 41.74
CA ASN A 6 3.09 11.38 40.44
C ASN A 6 4.12 10.46 39.78
N VAL A 7 4.96 9.80 40.58
CA VAL A 7 5.95 8.83 40.08
C VAL A 7 5.26 7.59 39.53
N ALA A 8 4.24 7.09 40.22
CA ALA A 8 3.46 5.94 39.76
C ALA A 8 2.73 6.23 38.44
N LEU A 9 2.15 7.43 38.28
CA LEU A 9 1.51 7.86 37.04
C LEU A 9 2.50 7.95 35.87
N LEU A 10 3.69 8.51 36.10
CA LEU A 10 4.76 8.56 35.08
C LEU A 10 5.21 7.14 34.67
N SER A 11 5.36 6.22 35.63
CA SER A 11 5.70 4.82 35.34
C SER A 11 4.61 4.09 34.54
N ILE A 12 3.33 4.34 34.83
CA ILE A 12 2.20 3.76 34.10
C ILE A 12 2.13 4.32 32.67
N LEU A 13 2.35 5.63 32.49
CA LEU A 13 2.42 6.27 31.16
C LEU A 13 3.61 5.73 30.34
N LEU A 14 4.76 5.49 30.98
CA LEU A 14 5.95 4.90 30.35
C LEU A 14 5.76 3.42 29.97
N MET A 15 4.99 2.64 30.74
CA MET A 15 4.68 1.26 30.37
C MET A 15 3.60 1.18 29.28
N ALA A 16 2.63 2.09 29.29
CA ALA A 16 1.59 2.18 28.27
C ALA A 16 2.14 2.60 26.89
N SER A 17 3.24 3.39 26.85
CA SER A 17 3.91 3.75 25.60
C SER A 17 4.74 2.60 25.01
N LEU A 18 5.28 1.69 25.85
CA LEU A 18 6.01 0.49 25.44
C LEU A 18 5.09 -0.65 24.97
N SER A 19 3.80 -0.61 25.33
CA SER A 19 2.78 -1.55 24.83
C SER A 19 2.23 -1.19 23.45
N SER A 20 2.85 -0.25 22.73
CA SER A 20 2.74 -0.19 21.26
C SER A 20 3.46 -1.39 20.67
N VAL A 21 2.87 -2.57 20.89
CA VAL A 21 3.32 -3.83 20.34
C VAL A 21 3.45 -3.62 18.84
N SER A 22 4.67 -3.84 18.34
CA SER A 22 5.07 -3.92 16.94
C SER A 22 4.39 -5.10 16.25
N ASN A 23 3.06 -5.11 16.29
CA ASN A 23 2.22 -6.04 15.59
C ASN A 23 2.35 -5.68 14.12
N GLY A 24 3.31 -6.33 13.44
CA GLY A 24 3.29 -6.40 11.98
C GLY A 24 1.92 -6.85 11.50
N LEU A 25 1.68 -6.67 10.20
CA LEU A 25 0.38 -6.99 9.61
C LEU A 25 -0.09 -8.40 10.01
N THR A 26 -1.31 -8.49 10.54
CA THR A 26 -1.96 -9.78 10.81
C THR A 26 -3.19 -9.94 9.92
N LEU A 27 -3.29 -11.08 9.25
CA LEU A 27 -4.43 -11.41 8.39
C LEU A 27 -4.96 -12.78 8.79
N PHE A 28 -6.24 -12.87 9.12
CA PHE A 28 -6.89 -14.12 9.54
C PHE A 28 -6.15 -14.84 10.69
N GLY A 29 -5.55 -14.07 11.61
CA GLY A 29 -4.76 -14.61 12.73
C GLY A 29 -3.32 -15.04 12.37
N LEU A 30 -2.91 -14.90 11.11
CA LEU A 30 -1.54 -15.16 10.66
C LEU A 30 -0.73 -13.86 10.69
N ARG A 31 0.48 -13.92 11.23
CA ARG A 31 1.45 -12.82 11.11
C ARG A 31 2.06 -12.84 9.71
N ILE A 32 2.02 -11.71 9.03
CA ILE A 32 2.55 -11.55 7.68
C ILE A 32 3.98 -11.01 7.76
N ASP A 33 4.92 -11.75 7.18
CA ASP A 33 6.33 -11.37 7.16
C ASP A 33 6.67 -10.53 5.91
N ARG A 34 5.91 -10.73 4.84
CA ARG A 34 6.11 -10.06 3.56
C ARG A 34 4.77 -9.79 2.89
N VAL A 35 4.63 -8.59 2.32
CA VAL A 35 3.54 -8.27 1.41
C VAL A 35 4.12 -8.14 0.01
N ALA A 36 3.48 -8.80 -0.97
CA ALA A 36 3.81 -8.69 -2.37
C ALA A 36 2.58 -8.19 -3.13
N ILE A 37 2.70 -7.06 -3.80
CA ILE A 37 1.62 -6.44 -4.59
C ILE A 37 2.03 -6.44 -6.05
N ARG A 38 1.17 -6.98 -6.90
CA ARG A 38 1.36 -6.96 -8.36
C ARG A 38 0.22 -6.23 -9.03
N GLY A 39 0.52 -5.42 -10.03
CA GLY A 39 -0.49 -4.76 -10.83
C GLY A 39 -0.03 -4.47 -12.25
N THR A 40 -0.94 -3.90 -13.05
CA THR A 40 -0.67 -3.49 -14.42
C THR A 40 -1.29 -2.13 -14.66
N LEU A 41 -0.47 -1.18 -15.12
CA LEU A 41 -0.89 0.16 -15.48
C LEU A 41 -1.07 0.24 -17.00
N LEU A 42 -2.30 0.54 -17.41
CA LEU A 42 -2.68 0.74 -18.80
C LEU A 42 -3.06 2.21 -19.02
N CYS A 43 -2.84 2.71 -20.24
CA CYS A 43 -3.13 4.08 -20.64
C CYS A 43 -4.65 4.26 -20.83
N SER A 44 -5.40 4.26 -19.74
CA SER A 44 -6.85 4.44 -19.73
C SER A 44 -7.31 5.15 -18.46
N LEU A 45 -8.22 6.10 -18.60
CA LEU A 45 -8.89 6.75 -17.46
C LEU A 45 -10.07 5.93 -16.93
N TYR A 46 -10.56 4.99 -17.74
CA TYR A 46 -11.79 4.22 -17.49
C TYR A 46 -11.52 2.72 -17.38
N GLY A 47 -10.25 2.32 -17.33
CA GLY A 47 -9.88 0.93 -17.14
C GLY A 47 -10.12 0.02 -18.34
N ASP A 48 -9.95 0.52 -19.56
CA ASP A 48 -10.00 -0.32 -20.78
C ASP A 48 -8.87 -1.38 -20.74
N PRO A 49 -9.21 -2.68 -20.72
CA PRO A 49 -8.21 -3.75 -20.66
C PRO A 49 -7.38 -3.89 -21.93
N ASN A 50 -7.79 -3.27 -23.04
CA ASN A 50 -7.06 -3.29 -24.32
C ASN A 50 -6.18 -2.05 -24.51
N ALA A 51 -6.18 -1.12 -23.54
CA ALA A 51 -5.38 0.08 -23.64
C ALA A 51 -3.87 -0.25 -23.63
N PRO A 52 -3.03 0.56 -24.31
CA PRO A 52 -1.59 0.35 -24.33
C PRO A 52 -0.99 0.34 -22.91
N PRO A 53 0.01 -0.50 -22.64
CA PRO A 53 0.70 -0.49 -21.35
C PRO A 53 1.49 0.81 -21.16
N VAL A 54 1.60 1.23 -19.90
CA VAL A 54 2.37 2.42 -19.53
C VAL A 54 3.69 2.00 -18.91
N SER A 55 4.79 2.14 -19.65
CA SER A 55 6.14 1.82 -19.19
C SER A 55 6.81 2.96 -18.43
N ASN A 56 7.70 2.66 -17.50
CA ASN A 56 8.50 3.64 -16.74
C ASN A 56 7.66 4.65 -15.94
N ALA A 57 6.43 4.30 -15.58
CA ALA A 57 5.60 5.08 -14.68
C ALA A 57 5.97 4.78 -13.24
N ILE A 58 6.01 5.82 -12.40
CA ILE A 58 6.16 5.64 -10.95
C ILE A 58 4.78 5.35 -10.39
N VAL A 59 4.70 4.25 -9.63
CA VAL A 59 3.52 3.85 -8.86
C VAL A 59 3.85 3.92 -7.39
N TYR A 60 2.92 4.42 -6.58
CA TYR A 60 3.04 4.63 -5.16
C TYR A 60 2.05 3.74 -4.43
N LEU A 61 2.51 3.05 -3.38
CA LEU A 61 1.61 2.49 -2.39
C LEU A 61 1.35 3.55 -1.33
N VAL A 62 0.11 3.99 -1.23
CA VAL A 62 -0.34 5.01 -0.29
C VAL A 62 -1.27 4.35 0.71
N CYS A 63 -1.02 4.52 2.00
CA CYS A 63 -1.81 3.90 3.07
C CYS A 63 -2.13 4.88 4.21
N GLY A 64 -3.29 4.66 4.84
CA GLY A 64 -3.70 5.34 6.07
C GLY A 64 -4.39 6.68 5.86
N ASP A 65 -4.92 7.25 6.95
CA ASP A 65 -5.75 8.46 6.92
C ASP A 65 -5.00 9.73 6.47
N SER A 66 -3.66 9.72 6.61
CA SER A 66 -2.78 10.80 6.18
C SER A 66 -2.30 10.67 4.73
N ASN A 67 -2.82 9.71 3.95
CA ASN A 67 -2.39 9.41 2.58
C ASN A 67 -0.85 9.34 2.46
N SER A 68 -0.22 8.61 3.38
CA SER A 68 1.24 8.55 3.43
C SER A 68 1.77 7.51 2.44
N THR A 69 2.73 7.94 1.62
CA THR A 69 3.46 7.04 0.72
C THR A 69 4.34 6.10 1.53
N ILE A 70 4.06 4.81 1.45
CA ILE A 70 4.85 3.78 2.12
C ILE A 70 6.07 3.41 1.27
N THR A 71 5.86 3.21 -0.02
CA THR A 71 6.92 2.86 -0.97
C THR A 71 6.47 3.15 -2.40
N GLN A 72 7.39 2.96 -3.35
CA GLN A 72 7.15 3.15 -4.77
C GLN A 72 7.79 2.05 -5.61
N ALA A 73 7.26 1.83 -6.80
CA ALA A 73 7.84 0.98 -7.83
C ALA A 73 7.76 1.67 -9.20
N VAL A 74 8.43 1.10 -10.19
CA VAL A 74 8.39 1.56 -11.58
C VAL A 74 7.79 0.46 -12.44
N THR A 75 6.91 0.83 -13.37
CA THR A 75 6.35 -0.12 -14.33
C THR A 75 7.38 -0.54 -15.37
N ASP A 76 7.37 -1.82 -15.71
CA ASP A 76 8.21 -2.40 -16.75
C ASP A 76 7.68 -2.06 -18.17
N PRO A 77 8.35 -2.51 -19.26
CA PRO A 77 7.90 -2.23 -20.63
C PRO A 77 6.51 -2.73 -21.00
N VAL A 78 5.94 -3.68 -20.24
CA VAL A 78 4.57 -4.19 -20.44
C VAL A 78 3.59 -3.61 -19.41
N GLY A 79 3.99 -2.56 -18.70
CA GLY A 79 3.15 -1.82 -17.76
C GLY A 79 2.96 -2.52 -16.42
N VAL A 80 3.68 -3.61 -16.14
CA VAL A 80 3.56 -4.36 -14.89
C VAL A 80 4.45 -3.73 -13.83
N PHE A 81 3.96 -3.67 -12.60
CA PHE A 81 4.75 -3.28 -11.44
C PHE A 81 4.66 -4.33 -10.34
N PHE A 82 5.71 -4.35 -9.51
CA PHE A 82 5.79 -5.18 -8.31
C PHE A 82 6.26 -4.33 -7.14
N ILE A 83 5.46 -4.33 -6.07
CA ILE A 83 5.82 -3.72 -4.79
C ILE A 83 6.01 -4.85 -3.79
N THR A 84 7.12 -4.82 -3.05
CA THR A 84 7.41 -5.79 -2.00
C THR A 84 7.75 -5.04 -0.73
N LEU A 85 7.09 -5.43 0.36
CA LEU A 85 7.25 -4.82 1.67
C LEU A 85 7.79 -5.85 2.64
N ASN A 86 8.77 -5.44 3.43
CA ASN A 86 9.36 -6.24 4.49
C ASN A 86 8.56 -6.12 5.80
N VAL A 87 8.91 -6.94 6.79
CA VAL A 87 8.24 -7.01 8.10
C VAL A 87 8.07 -5.63 8.75
N LEU A 88 9.08 -4.75 8.69
CA LEU A 88 9.02 -3.43 9.32
C LEU A 88 8.02 -2.52 8.62
N GLU A 89 7.99 -2.57 7.29
CA GLU A 89 7.04 -1.81 6.48
C GLU A 89 5.62 -2.33 6.63
N THR A 90 5.44 -3.63 6.87
CA THR A 90 4.10 -4.21 7.09
C THR A 90 3.36 -3.62 8.31
N VAL A 91 4.08 -3.05 9.27
CA VAL A 91 3.49 -2.39 10.44
C VAL A 91 2.71 -1.13 10.04
N LEU A 92 3.10 -0.49 8.94
CA LEU A 92 2.49 0.74 8.44
C LEU A 92 1.29 0.49 7.52
N ILE A 93 0.98 -0.77 7.24
CA ILE A 93 -0.07 -1.16 6.28
C ILE A 93 -1.35 -1.46 7.04
N ASN A 94 -2.39 -0.66 6.79
CA ASN A 94 -3.77 -1.08 6.99
C ASN A 94 -4.38 -1.39 5.62
N PRO A 95 -4.56 -2.67 5.23
CA PRO A 95 -4.99 -3.03 3.86
C PRO A 95 -6.31 -2.38 3.44
N ALA A 96 -7.21 -2.12 4.39
CA ALA A 96 -8.50 -1.48 4.12
C ALA A 96 -8.38 0.01 3.77
N GLN A 97 -7.23 0.63 4.02
CA GLN A 97 -6.94 2.04 3.82
C GLN A 97 -5.76 2.25 2.86
N CYS A 98 -5.46 1.25 2.03
CA CYS A 98 -4.36 1.31 1.07
C CYS A 98 -4.88 1.41 -0.36
N ILE A 99 -4.24 2.28 -1.15
CA ILE A 99 -4.46 2.42 -2.58
C ILE A 99 -3.11 2.42 -3.31
N ILE A 100 -3.15 2.06 -4.59
CA ILE A 100 -2.06 2.34 -5.52
C ILE A 100 -2.39 3.61 -6.26
N GLU A 101 -1.48 4.57 -6.24
CA GLU A 101 -1.55 5.79 -7.03
C GLU A 101 -0.48 5.77 -8.11
N ALA A 102 -0.81 6.20 -9.32
CA ALA A 102 0.12 6.21 -10.44
C ALA A 102 -0.01 7.51 -11.24
N ASN A 103 1.14 8.03 -11.67
CA ASN A 103 1.21 9.17 -12.58
C ASN A 103 1.54 8.67 -13.99
N PHE A 104 0.84 9.16 -15.01
CA PHE A 104 1.17 8.82 -16.39
C PHE A 104 2.42 9.58 -16.86
N PRO A 105 3.43 8.89 -17.42
CA PRO A 105 4.52 9.54 -18.13
C PRO A 105 3.98 10.19 -19.42
N THR A 106 4.47 11.39 -19.73
CA THR A 106 4.09 12.14 -20.94
C THR A 106 4.47 11.45 -22.26
N ALA A 107 5.40 10.48 -22.22
CA ALA A 107 5.92 9.82 -23.42
C ALA A 107 5.16 8.56 -23.84
N SER A 108 4.59 7.80 -22.90
CA SER A 108 3.98 6.49 -23.16
C SER A 108 2.45 6.49 -23.10
N CYS A 109 1.84 7.57 -22.64
CA CYS A 109 0.40 7.75 -22.60
C CYS A 109 0.03 9.19 -22.96
N GLN A 110 -0.77 9.38 -24.01
CA GLN A 110 -1.22 10.72 -24.42
C GLN A 110 -2.45 11.22 -23.65
N ILE A 111 -2.94 10.41 -22.71
CA ILE A 111 -4.09 10.76 -21.89
C ILE A 111 -3.59 11.40 -20.60
N TYR A 112 -4.18 12.54 -20.26
CA TYR A 112 -3.87 13.28 -19.03
C TYR A 112 -5.06 13.19 -18.07
N PRO A 113 -4.91 12.61 -16.87
CA PRO A 113 -5.98 12.60 -15.88
C PRO A 113 -6.24 14.04 -15.43
N PRO A 114 -7.50 14.45 -15.22
CA PRO A 114 -7.83 15.79 -14.71
C PRO A 114 -7.06 16.17 -13.44
N ASP A 115 -6.87 15.21 -12.53
CA ASP A 115 -6.19 15.39 -11.25
C ASP A 115 -4.70 15.01 -11.30
N GLY A 116 -4.18 14.66 -12.48
CA GLY A 116 -2.77 14.31 -12.69
C GLY A 116 -2.38 12.88 -12.31
N SER A 117 -3.23 12.13 -11.62
CA SER A 117 -2.99 10.74 -11.23
C SER A 117 -4.21 9.82 -11.44
N VAL A 118 -3.96 8.51 -11.43
CA VAL A 118 -4.98 7.47 -11.42
C VAL A 118 -4.77 6.56 -10.21
N THR A 119 -5.86 6.05 -9.65
CA THR A 119 -5.82 5.22 -8.44
C THR A 119 -6.42 3.84 -8.69
N ALA A 120 -5.94 2.86 -7.92
CA ALA A 120 -6.46 1.50 -7.88
C ALA A 120 -6.48 0.99 -6.44
N THR A 121 -7.48 0.18 -6.11
CA THR A 121 -7.51 -0.56 -4.82
C THR A 121 -6.59 -1.77 -4.85
N VAL A 122 -6.13 -2.23 -3.69
CA VAL A 122 -5.39 -3.48 -3.53
C VAL A 122 -6.29 -4.57 -2.97
N ASN A 123 -6.28 -5.75 -3.59
CA ASN A 123 -7.12 -6.88 -3.22
C ASN A 123 -6.25 -8.07 -2.83
N LEU A 124 -6.51 -8.67 -1.67
CA LEU A 124 -5.81 -9.87 -1.24
C LEU A 124 -6.18 -11.03 -2.15
N VAL A 125 -5.18 -11.65 -2.78
CA VAL A 125 -5.34 -12.79 -3.68
C VAL A 125 -5.08 -14.10 -2.96
N SER A 126 -3.98 -14.17 -2.20
CA SER A 126 -3.59 -15.38 -1.49
C SER A 126 -2.65 -15.09 -0.33
N ILE A 127 -2.58 -16.02 0.60
CA ILE A 127 -1.53 -16.08 1.61
C ILE A 127 -0.77 -17.37 1.38
N VAL A 128 0.55 -17.26 1.21
CA VAL A 128 1.45 -18.41 1.02
C VAL A 128 2.35 -18.53 2.24
N ILE A 129 2.28 -19.68 2.88
CA ILE A 129 3.14 -20.02 4.02
C ILE A 129 4.26 -20.90 3.50
N THR A 130 5.50 -20.48 3.75
CA THR A 130 6.70 -21.26 3.46
C THR A 130 7.37 -21.68 4.77
N SER A 131 8.44 -22.48 4.71
CA SER A 131 9.22 -22.86 5.90
C SER A 131 9.89 -21.67 6.61
N LEU A 132 10.01 -20.50 5.95
CA LEU A 132 10.76 -19.35 6.45
C LEU A 132 9.92 -18.07 6.60
N GLN A 133 8.82 -17.93 5.86
CA GLN A 133 8.05 -16.69 5.80
C GLN A 133 6.59 -16.94 5.40
N THR A 134 5.72 -16.07 5.92
CA THR A 134 4.31 -15.92 5.51
C THR A 134 4.18 -14.72 4.58
N ILE A 135 3.74 -14.96 3.35
CA ILE A 135 3.65 -13.94 2.30
C ILE A 135 2.18 -13.68 1.99
N ALA A 136 1.74 -12.43 2.10
CA ALA A 136 0.43 -12.01 1.61
C ALA A 136 0.58 -11.43 0.19
N ASN A 137 -0.05 -12.08 -0.79
CA ASN A 137 -0.04 -11.66 -2.18
C ASN A 137 -1.31 -10.86 -2.48
N TYR A 138 -1.12 -9.64 -2.97
CA TYR A 138 -2.17 -8.72 -3.40
C TYR A 138 -2.07 -8.45 -4.90
N ALA A 139 -3.22 -8.16 -5.50
CA ALA A 139 -3.32 -7.62 -6.84
C ALA A 139 -3.93 -6.21 -6.80
N SER A 140 -3.41 -5.31 -7.62
CA SER A 140 -4.14 -4.06 -7.89
C SER A 140 -5.39 -4.37 -8.71
N SER A 141 -6.45 -3.62 -8.45
CA SER A 141 -7.56 -3.51 -9.39
C SER A 141 -7.17 -2.68 -10.61
N THR A 142 -8.13 -2.47 -11.50
CA THR A 142 -8.00 -1.55 -12.63
C THR A 142 -7.86 -0.11 -12.14
N PHE A 143 -7.04 0.68 -12.83
CA PHE A 143 -6.82 2.09 -12.52
C PHE A 143 -7.94 2.97 -13.08
N PHE A 144 -8.36 3.95 -12.27
CA PHE A 144 -9.35 4.95 -12.64
C PHE A 144 -8.87 6.35 -12.22
N SER A 145 -9.30 7.38 -12.95
CA SER A 145 -9.15 8.76 -12.46
C SER A 145 -10.14 9.00 -11.31
N GLU A 146 -9.70 9.71 -10.25
CA GLU A 146 -10.66 10.27 -9.30
C GLU A 146 -11.62 11.24 -10.03
N GLY A 147 -12.87 11.29 -9.59
CA GLY A 147 -13.93 12.09 -10.22
C GLY A 147 -14.95 11.33 -11.09
N VAL A 148 -14.77 10.02 -11.33
CA VAL A 148 -15.68 9.22 -12.18
C VAL A 148 -16.78 8.47 -11.40
N TYR A 149 -16.71 8.45 -10.06
CA TYR A 149 -17.74 7.85 -9.18
C TYR A 149 -18.27 8.84 -8.12
N ARG A 150 -18.66 10.05 -8.53
CA ARG A 150 -19.56 10.90 -7.74
C ARG A 150 -20.87 11.12 -8.48
#